data_AF-Q85BI7-F1
#
_entry.id   AF-Q85BI7-F1
#
_cell.length_a   1.000
_cell.length_b   1.000
_cell.length_c   1.000
_cell.angle_alpha   90.00
_cell.angle_beta   90.00
_cell.angle_gamma   90.00
#
_symmetry.space_group_name_H-M   'P 1'
#
loop_
_entity.id
_entity.type
_entity.pdbx_description
1 polymer ?
#
loop_
_entity_poly.entity_id
_entity_poly.type
_entity_poly.pdbx_seq_one_letter_code
_entity_poly.pdbx_strand_id
1 'polypeptide(L)'
;PFLPETGSSNPTGLLQKFDMVPFHPYFTLKDMLWVSVALMLLAVLTLATPNLVKEPENFRQATPTATPTHIKPEWYFLFAYTILRSVPNKLGGMLALVASVLVMTVLQKLHMSTQRTMMFRPTSQMLFWTFVANITILTWIGGQHVQYPMIEIGKLASLTYFMTLIILLPLTSNMENKIM
;
A
#
# COMPACT_ATOMS: atom_id res chain seq x y z
N PRO A 1 12.92 -3.15 18.07
CA PRO A 1 13.98 -4.18 18.13
C PRO A 1 14.21 -4.72 16.72
N PHE A 2 15.43 -5.16 16.43
CA PHE A 2 15.77 -5.65 15.09
C PHE A 2 15.38 -7.13 14.93
N LEU A 3 15.10 -7.55 13.70
CA LEU A 3 14.55 -8.87 13.41
C LEU A 3 15.36 -10.05 13.99
N PRO A 4 16.71 -10.04 13.96
CA PRO A 4 17.50 -11.12 14.56
C PRO A 4 17.32 -11.25 16.07
N GLU A 5 17.01 -10.15 16.77
CA GLU A 5 16.89 -10.13 18.23
C GLU A 5 15.55 -10.70 18.71
N THR A 6 14.48 -10.45 17.95
CA THR A 6 13.12 -10.89 18.31
C THR A 6 12.66 -12.17 17.62
N GLY A 7 13.35 -12.56 16.54
CA GLY A 7 12.84 -13.56 15.61
C GLY A 7 11.64 -13.07 14.79
N SER A 8 11.14 -13.95 13.92
CA SER A 8 9.95 -13.71 13.09
C SER A 8 8.65 -13.77 13.90
N SER A 9 7.61 -13.04 13.48
CA SER A 9 6.24 -13.26 13.97
C SER A 9 5.53 -14.40 13.22
N ASN A 10 4.43 -14.94 13.77
CA ASN A 10 3.54 -15.91 13.11
C ASN A 10 2.18 -15.26 12.78
N PRO A 11 1.33 -15.92 11.96
CA PRO A 11 -0.03 -15.45 11.68
C PRO A 11 -0.91 -15.29 12.93
N THR A 12 -0.71 -16.11 13.96
CA THR A 12 -1.53 -16.08 15.18
C THR A 12 -1.17 -14.93 16.13
N GLY A 13 0.01 -14.32 15.97
CA GLY A 13 0.52 -13.28 16.86
C GLY A 13 0.99 -13.76 18.24
N LEU A 14 0.93 -15.08 18.49
CA LEU A 14 1.31 -15.70 19.77
C LEU A 14 2.82 -15.99 19.83
N LEU A 15 3.34 -16.18 21.05
CA LEU A 15 4.73 -16.52 21.28
C LEU A 15 5.08 -17.90 20.66
N GLN A 16 6.12 -17.95 19.84
CA GLN A 16 6.52 -19.11 19.02
C GLN A 16 7.35 -20.18 19.74
N LYS A 17 7.52 -20.11 21.07
CA LYS A 17 8.56 -20.90 21.78
C LYS A 17 8.44 -22.43 21.63
N PHE A 18 7.27 -22.95 21.28
CA PHE A 18 7.00 -24.39 21.33
C PHE A 18 7.07 -25.11 19.97
N ASP A 19 7.08 -24.39 18.85
CA ASP A 19 7.01 -24.99 17.50
C ASP A 19 7.94 -24.28 16.52
N MET A 20 9.22 -24.24 16.89
CA MET A 20 10.27 -23.68 16.03
C MET A 20 10.92 -24.78 15.21
N VAL A 21 11.06 -24.55 13.91
CA VAL A 21 11.78 -25.41 12.98
C VAL A 21 13.07 -24.73 12.51
N PRO A 22 14.13 -25.49 12.18
CA PRO A 22 15.33 -24.89 11.60
C PRO A 22 15.01 -24.24 10.25
N PHE A 23 15.73 -23.15 9.93
CA PHE A 23 15.51 -22.40 8.70
C PHE A 23 15.74 -23.27 7.44
N HIS A 24 16.83 -24.05 7.45
CA HIS A 24 17.09 -25.07 6.44
C HIS A 24 16.61 -26.44 6.95
N PRO A 25 15.91 -27.25 6.12
CA PRO A 25 15.62 -27.04 4.70
C PRO A 25 14.32 -26.28 4.41
N TYR A 26 13.46 -26.10 5.42
CA TYR A 26 12.06 -25.68 5.24
C TYR A 26 11.91 -24.32 4.55
N PHE A 27 12.45 -23.25 5.13
CA PHE A 27 12.34 -21.91 4.57
C PHE A 27 13.25 -21.74 3.36
N THR A 28 14.41 -22.38 3.31
CA THR A 28 15.27 -22.34 2.11
C THR A 28 14.56 -22.89 0.87
N LEU A 29 13.87 -24.02 0.97
CA LEU A 29 13.13 -24.60 -0.16
C LEU A 29 11.91 -23.76 -0.53
N LYS A 30 11.18 -23.26 0.48
CA LYS A 30 10.04 -22.37 0.29
C LYS A 30 10.45 -21.09 -0.46
N ASP A 31 11.55 -20.47 -0.05
CA ASP A 31 12.03 -19.22 -0.63
C ASP A 31 12.56 -19.44 -2.05
N MET A 32 13.26 -20.55 -2.31
CA MET A 32 13.70 -20.94 -3.66
C MET A 32 12.51 -21.09 -4.62
N LEU A 33 11.40 -21.69 -4.16
CA LEU A 33 10.18 -21.80 -4.96
C LEU A 33 9.65 -20.40 -5.31
N TRP A 34 9.48 -19.51 -4.34
CA TRP A 34 8.94 -18.16 -4.60
C TRP A 34 9.87 -17.30 -5.45
N VAL A 35 11.19 -17.42 -5.29
CA VAL A 35 12.17 -16.77 -6.17
C VAL A 35 12.03 -17.27 -7.60
N SER A 36 11.87 -18.58 -7.81
CA SER A 36 11.68 -19.14 -9.16
C SER A 36 10.41 -18.62 -9.83
N VAL A 37 9.31 -18.49 -9.09
CA VAL A 37 8.04 -17.91 -9.57
C VAL A 37 8.21 -16.42 -9.89
N ALA A 38 8.87 -15.65 -9.03
CA ALA A 38 9.12 -14.23 -9.26
C ALA A 38 10.01 -13.99 -10.50
N LEU A 39 11.06 -14.80 -10.68
CA LEU A 39 11.92 -14.75 -11.86
C LEU A 39 11.15 -15.13 -13.14
N MET A 40 10.26 -16.12 -13.07
CA MET A 40 9.41 -16.49 -14.20
C MET A 40 8.49 -15.33 -14.59
N LEU A 41 7.81 -14.69 -13.63
CA LEU A 41 6.96 -13.53 -13.89
C LEU A 41 7.75 -12.35 -14.48
N LEU A 42 8.95 -12.10 -13.96
CA LEU A 42 9.85 -11.07 -14.49
C LEU A 42 10.31 -11.39 -15.93
N ALA A 43 10.63 -12.65 -16.22
CA ALA A 43 11.01 -13.09 -17.56
C ALA A 43 9.84 -12.93 -18.55
N VAL A 44 8.61 -13.29 -18.15
CA VAL A 44 7.41 -13.06 -18.98
C VAL A 44 7.22 -11.56 -19.24
N LEU A 45 7.31 -10.71 -18.21
CA LEU A 45 7.13 -9.27 -18.38
C LEU A 45 8.22 -8.64 -19.26
N THR A 46 9.47 -9.04 -19.12
CA THR A 46 10.59 -8.45 -19.88
C THR A 46 10.70 -9.00 -21.30
N LEU A 47 10.44 -10.30 -21.52
CA LEU A 47 10.59 -10.94 -22.83
C LEU A 47 9.31 -10.88 -23.67
N ALA A 48 8.13 -11.08 -23.07
CA ALA A 48 6.86 -11.11 -23.82
C ALA A 48 6.23 -9.72 -23.97
N THR A 49 6.27 -8.88 -22.92
CA THR A 49 5.58 -7.57 -22.92
C THR A 49 6.39 -6.44 -22.24
N PRO A 50 7.60 -6.09 -22.75
CA PRO A 50 8.52 -5.16 -22.08
C PRO A 50 7.96 -3.74 -21.88
N ASN A 51 6.97 -3.35 -22.66
CA ASN A 51 6.39 -2.01 -22.66
C ASN A 51 5.02 -1.94 -21.95
N LEU A 52 4.53 -3.03 -21.35
CA LEU A 52 3.21 -3.08 -20.71
C LEU A 52 3.04 -2.01 -19.61
N VAL A 53 4.12 -1.73 -18.89
CA VAL A 53 4.15 -0.85 -17.72
C VAL A 53 4.68 0.55 -18.07
N LYS A 54 5.31 0.71 -19.24
CA LYS A 54 5.99 1.95 -19.63
C LYS A 54 5.03 2.90 -20.34
N GLU A 55 5.18 4.19 -20.07
CA GLU A 55 4.42 5.21 -20.77
C GLU A 55 4.95 5.45 -22.18
N PRO A 56 4.09 5.43 -23.22
CA PRO A 56 4.50 5.68 -24.61
C PRO A 56 5.19 7.04 -24.82
N GLU A 57 4.82 8.05 -24.02
CA GLU A 57 5.40 9.40 -24.15
C GLU A 57 6.89 9.45 -23.76
N ASN A 58 7.37 8.51 -22.93
CA ASN A 58 8.79 8.42 -22.54
C ASN A 58 9.71 7.91 -23.65
N PHE A 59 9.17 7.44 -24.78
CA PHE A 59 9.98 7.10 -25.97
C PHE A 59 10.33 8.32 -26.83
N ARG A 60 9.73 9.48 -26.56
CA ARG A 60 10.10 10.74 -27.20
C ARG A 60 11.18 11.44 -26.39
N GLN A 61 12.12 12.08 -27.07
CA GLN A 61 13.14 12.88 -26.41
C GLN A 61 12.49 14.09 -25.72
N ALA A 62 12.88 14.35 -24.47
CA ALA A 62 12.33 15.44 -23.69
C ALA A 62 12.68 16.81 -24.30
N THR A 63 11.68 17.68 -24.45
CA THR A 63 11.85 19.05 -24.91
C THR A 63 11.21 20.03 -23.92
N PRO A 64 11.90 21.09 -23.46
CA PRO A 64 11.34 22.05 -22.49
C PRO A 64 10.12 22.83 -22.99
N THR A 65 9.93 22.92 -24.32
CA THR A 65 8.91 23.76 -24.97
C THR A 65 7.59 23.04 -25.23
N ALA A 66 7.54 21.71 -25.11
CA ALA A 66 6.35 20.92 -25.36
C ALA A 66 6.03 20.04 -24.15
N THR A 67 4.90 20.33 -23.50
CA THR A 67 4.36 19.49 -22.43
C THR A 67 3.52 18.37 -23.02
N PRO A 68 3.69 17.12 -22.55
CA PRO A 68 2.83 16.02 -22.97
C PRO A 68 1.37 16.22 -22.55
N THR A 69 0.45 15.52 -23.21
CA THR A 69 -0.99 15.77 -23.05
C THR A 69 -1.56 15.29 -21.71
N HIS A 70 -0.99 14.24 -21.13
CA HIS A 70 -1.37 13.71 -19.82
C HIS A 70 -0.13 13.31 -19.03
N ILE A 71 0.38 14.23 -18.20
CA ILE A 71 1.56 14.00 -17.37
C ILE A 71 1.14 13.27 -16.08
N LYS A 72 1.64 12.05 -15.91
CA LYS A 72 1.46 11.26 -14.68
C LYS A 72 2.78 10.53 -14.34
N PRO A 73 2.99 10.12 -13.08
CA PRO A 73 4.15 9.33 -12.71
C PRO A 73 3.91 7.84 -13.00
N GLU A 74 4.95 7.03 -12.81
CA GLU A 74 4.83 5.57 -12.88
C GLU A 74 3.76 5.01 -11.93
N TRP A 75 3.23 3.84 -12.31
CA TRP A 75 2.03 3.24 -11.70
C TRP A 75 2.07 3.12 -10.18
N TYR A 76 3.23 2.82 -9.59
CA TYR A 76 3.39 2.66 -8.14
C TYR A 76 3.33 3.99 -7.37
N PHE A 77 3.43 5.14 -8.04
CA PHE A 77 3.23 6.47 -7.45
C PHE A 77 1.81 7.02 -7.65
N LEU A 78 0.96 6.37 -8.44
CA LEU A 78 -0.35 6.91 -8.81
C LEU A 78 -1.27 7.15 -7.60
N PHE A 79 -1.21 6.32 -6.56
CA PHE A 79 -2.03 6.52 -5.37
C PHE A 79 -1.68 7.83 -4.65
N ALA A 80 -0.40 8.10 -4.45
CA ALA A 80 0.11 9.31 -3.82
C ALA A 80 -0.10 10.53 -4.72
N TYR A 81 0.03 10.35 -6.03
CA TYR A 81 -0.32 11.35 -7.03
C TYR A 81 -1.79 11.75 -6.89
N THR A 82 -2.74 10.81 -6.80
CA THR A 82 -4.17 11.15 -6.59
C THR A 82 -4.40 11.98 -5.32
N ILE A 83 -3.73 11.65 -4.22
CA ILE A 83 -3.80 12.41 -2.96
C ILE A 83 -3.23 13.84 -3.14
N LEU A 84 -2.17 14.02 -3.93
CA LEU A 84 -1.63 15.34 -4.26
C LEU A 84 -2.66 16.21 -5.00
N ARG A 85 -3.38 15.65 -5.99
CA ARG A 85 -4.35 16.40 -6.82
C ARG A 85 -5.69 16.64 -6.13
N SER A 86 -6.03 15.85 -5.11
CA SER A 86 -7.31 15.99 -4.41
C SER A 86 -7.38 17.27 -3.58
N VAL A 87 -6.23 17.83 -3.18
CA VAL A 87 -6.13 19.09 -2.44
C VAL A 87 -5.91 20.26 -3.40
N PRO A 88 -6.82 21.25 -3.47
CA PRO A 88 -6.72 22.37 -4.43
C PRO A 88 -5.58 23.36 -4.14
N ASN A 89 -4.95 23.27 -2.96
CA ASN A 89 -3.82 24.11 -2.55
C ASN A 89 -2.49 23.39 -2.85
N LYS A 90 -1.55 24.08 -3.52
CA LYS A 90 -0.22 23.56 -3.85
C LYS A 90 0.59 23.08 -2.63
N LEU A 91 0.62 23.87 -1.55
CA LEU A 91 1.32 23.48 -0.32
C LEU A 91 0.58 22.34 0.39
N GLY A 92 -0.75 22.42 0.45
CA GLY A 92 -1.58 21.39 1.09
C GLY A 92 -1.44 20.02 0.42
N GLY A 93 -1.45 19.97 -0.92
CA GLY A 93 -1.26 18.74 -1.67
C GLY A 93 0.13 18.14 -1.46
N MET A 94 1.18 18.96 -1.42
CA MET A 94 2.54 18.49 -1.14
C MET A 94 2.65 17.87 0.25
N LEU A 95 2.08 18.53 1.26
CA LEU A 95 2.02 18.01 2.63
C LEU A 95 1.22 16.70 2.70
N ALA A 96 0.10 16.61 1.97
CA ALA A 96 -0.72 15.40 1.91
C ALA A 96 0.02 14.23 1.25
N LEU A 97 0.78 14.48 0.18
CA LEU A 97 1.63 13.45 -0.45
C LEU A 97 2.68 12.93 0.54
N VAL A 98 3.41 13.83 1.20
CA VAL A 98 4.42 13.43 2.19
C VAL A 98 3.77 12.68 3.36
N ALA A 99 2.64 13.16 3.85
CA ALA A 99 1.87 12.50 4.91
C ALA A 99 1.39 11.10 4.49
N SER A 100 1.05 10.88 3.21
CA SER A 100 0.57 9.59 2.73
C SER A 100 1.59 8.46 2.89
N VAL A 101 2.88 8.79 2.87
CA VAL A 101 3.98 7.85 3.13
C VAL A 101 4.35 7.83 4.61
N LEU A 102 4.46 9.00 5.24
CA LEU A 102 4.87 9.10 6.65
C LEU A 102 3.85 8.48 7.62
N VAL A 103 2.56 8.44 7.27
CA VAL A 103 1.52 7.84 8.12
C VAL A 103 1.84 6.38 8.48
N MET A 104 2.54 5.64 7.62
CA MET A 104 2.97 4.25 7.90
C MET A 104 3.87 4.15 9.14
N THR A 105 4.70 5.16 9.41
CA THR A 105 5.55 5.21 10.61
C THR A 105 4.74 5.48 11.88
N VAL A 106 3.62 6.18 11.75
CA VAL A 106 2.73 6.53 12.86
C VAL A 106 1.86 5.34 13.27
N LEU A 107 1.57 4.41 12.34
CA LEU A 107 0.72 3.23 12.60
C LEU A 107 1.16 2.39 13.80
N GLN A 108 2.48 2.25 14.03
CA GLN A 108 2.97 1.51 15.19
C GLN A 108 2.51 2.13 16.51
N LYS A 109 2.37 3.46 16.57
CA LYS A 109 1.90 4.20 17.76
C LYS A 109 0.38 4.20 17.89
N LEU A 110 -0.34 3.99 16.79
CA LEU A 110 -1.81 3.96 16.75
C LEU A 110 -2.39 2.57 17.06
N HIS A 111 -1.54 1.57 17.27
CA HIS A 111 -2.00 0.23 17.61
C HIS A 111 -2.56 0.20 19.04
N MET A 112 -3.88 0.09 19.18
CA MET A 112 -4.57 0.02 20.48
C MET A 112 -5.10 -1.38 20.81
N SER A 113 -4.90 -2.37 19.95
CA SER A 113 -5.41 -3.72 20.20
C SER A 113 -4.58 -4.46 21.24
N THR A 114 -5.24 -5.34 22.01
CA THR A 114 -4.56 -6.30 22.88
C THR A 114 -3.92 -7.44 22.08
N GLN A 115 -4.46 -7.76 20.90
CA GLN A 115 -3.97 -8.82 20.02
C GLN A 115 -3.08 -8.23 18.92
N ARG A 116 -1.91 -8.86 18.71
CA ARG A 116 -0.90 -8.36 17.75
C ARG A 116 -1.34 -8.47 16.29
N THR A 117 -1.98 -9.57 15.88
CA THR A 117 -2.38 -9.80 14.49
C THR A 117 -3.88 -9.59 14.29
N MET A 118 -4.28 -9.42 13.04
CA MET A 118 -5.70 -9.30 12.68
C MET A 118 -6.39 -10.66 12.52
N MET A 119 -5.70 -11.80 12.68
CA MET A 119 -6.23 -13.14 12.38
C MET A 119 -7.54 -13.45 13.13
N PHE A 120 -7.66 -13.02 14.38
CA PHE A 120 -8.85 -13.23 15.23
C PHE A 120 -9.71 -11.97 15.37
N ARG A 121 -9.50 -10.96 14.53
CA ARG A 121 -10.15 -9.64 14.61
C ARG A 121 -10.92 -9.33 13.32
N PRO A 122 -12.12 -9.91 13.14
CA PRO A 122 -12.83 -9.90 11.86
C PRO A 122 -13.23 -8.48 11.40
N THR A 123 -13.54 -7.57 12.32
CA THR A 123 -13.90 -6.19 11.93
C THR A 123 -12.68 -5.43 11.44
N SER A 124 -11.51 -5.65 12.07
CA SER A 124 -10.24 -5.10 11.59
C SER A 124 -9.80 -5.70 10.25
N GLN A 125 -10.08 -7.00 9.98
CA GLN A 125 -9.81 -7.61 8.68
C GLN A 125 -10.66 -6.98 7.57
N MET A 126 -11.94 -6.75 7.83
CA MET A 126 -12.81 -6.05 6.89
C MET A 126 -12.27 -4.65 6.59
N LEU A 127 -11.87 -3.90 7.62
CA LEU A 127 -11.24 -2.59 7.42
C LEU A 127 -9.93 -2.67 6.62
N PHE A 128 -9.09 -3.66 6.88
CA PHE A 128 -7.87 -3.87 6.10
C PHE A 128 -8.16 -4.09 4.61
N TRP A 129 -9.15 -4.93 4.29
CA TRP A 129 -9.54 -5.15 2.89
C TRP A 129 -10.18 -3.91 2.25
N THR A 130 -10.97 -3.13 3.00
CA THR A 130 -11.47 -1.84 2.49
C THR A 130 -10.34 -0.85 2.24
N PHE A 131 -9.28 -0.86 3.05
CA PHE A 131 -8.10 -0.03 2.84
C PHE A 131 -7.33 -0.44 1.58
N VAL A 132 -7.12 -1.75 1.38
CA VAL A 132 -6.50 -2.28 0.15
C VAL A 132 -7.32 -1.87 -1.08
N ALA A 133 -8.65 -2.04 -1.04
CA ALA A 133 -9.54 -1.61 -2.10
C ALA A 133 -9.42 -0.08 -2.35
N ASN A 134 -9.34 0.73 -1.30
CA ASN A 134 -9.19 2.17 -1.44
C ASN A 134 -7.85 2.56 -2.10
N ILE A 135 -6.74 1.89 -1.79
CA ILE A 135 -5.47 2.10 -2.51
C ILE A 135 -5.63 1.76 -3.99
N THR A 136 -6.30 0.66 -4.34
CA THR A 136 -6.53 0.31 -5.76
C THR A 136 -7.35 1.37 -6.49
N ILE A 137 -8.36 1.95 -5.82
CA ILE A 137 -9.16 3.06 -6.35
C ILE A 137 -8.30 4.32 -6.54
N LEU A 138 -7.46 4.68 -5.56
CA LEU A 138 -6.53 5.81 -5.68
C LEU A 138 -5.54 5.65 -6.83
N THR A 139 -4.98 4.45 -7.01
CA THR A 139 -4.08 4.12 -8.14
C THR A 139 -4.82 4.25 -9.47
N TRP A 140 -6.03 3.70 -9.57
CA TRP A 140 -6.84 3.78 -10.78
C TRP A 140 -7.17 5.23 -11.15
N ILE A 141 -7.66 6.03 -10.20
CA ILE A 141 -7.97 7.45 -10.41
C ILE A 141 -6.73 8.23 -10.83
N GLY A 142 -5.57 7.90 -10.28
CA GLY A 142 -4.29 8.56 -10.59
C GLY A 142 -3.95 8.52 -12.08
N GLY A 143 -4.31 7.41 -12.74
CA GLY A 143 -4.14 7.23 -14.18
C GLY A 143 -5.18 7.93 -15.06
N GLN A 144 -6.28 8.45 -14.49
CA GLN A 144 -7.34 9.12 -15.23
C GLN A 144 -7.11 10.63 -15.39
N HIS A 145 -7.82 11.22 -16.34
CA HIS A 145 -7.88 12.68 -16.52
C HIS A 145 -8.61 13.36 -15.36
N VAL A 146 -8.22 14.61 -15.08
CA VAL A 146 -8.79 15.42 -14.00
C VAL A 146 -10.09 16.05 -14.49
N GLN A 147 -11.17 15.27 -14.47
CA GLN A 147 -12.52 15.67 -14.88
C GLN A 147 -13.55 15.18 -13.87
N TYR A 148 -14.75 15.78 -13.87
CA TYR A 148 -15.89 15.21 -13.15
C TYR A 148 -16.26 13.87 -13.81
N PRO A 149 -16.49 12.77 -13.05
CA PRO A 149 -16.60 12.66 -11.59
C PRO A 149 -15.30 12.27 -10.85
N MET A 150 -14.19 12.04 -11.56
CA MET A 150 -12.92 11.52 -11.00
C MET A 150 -12.32 12.42 -9.91
N ILE A 151 -12.53 13.73 -10.01
CA ILE A 151 -12.09 14.69 -8.99
C ILE A 151 -12.75 14.40 -7.63
N GLU A 152 -14.07 14.20 -7.62
CA GLU A 152 -14.82 14.00 -6.38
C GLU A 152 -14.55 12.62 -5.78
N ILE A 153 -14.44 11.58 -6.62
CA ILE A 153 -14.05 10.25 -6.16
C ILE A 153 -12.62 10.28 -5.58
N GLY A 154 -11.69 11.02 -6.21
CA GLY A 154 -10.32 11.17 -5.70
C GLY A 154 -10.27 11.87 -4.34
N LYS A 155 -11.08 12.90 -4.13
CA LYS A 155 -11.22 13.58 -2.82
C LYS A 155 -11.75 12.61 -1.76
N LEU A 156 -12.85 11.91 -2.05
CA LEU A 156 -13.44 10.94 -1.13
C LEU A 156 -12.48 9.78 -0.80
N ALA A 157 -11.79 9.25 -1.81
CA ALA A 157 -10.79 8.19 -1.63
C ALA A 157 -9.59 8.66 -0.79
N SER A 158 -9.11 9.88 -1.01
CA SER A 158 -8.01 10.46 -0.21
C SER A 158 -8.42 10.70 1.24
N LEU A 159 -9.65 11.15 1.48
CA LEU A 159 -10.18 11.33 2.83
C LEU A 159 -10.31 9.98 3.55
N THR A 160 -10.91 8.99 2.88
CA THR A 160 -11.08 7.64 3.44
C THR A 160 -9.74 6.96 3.70
N TYR A 161 -8.68 7.25 2.92
CA TYR A 161 -7.32 6.75 3.18
C TYR A 161 -6.79 7.20 4.55
N PHE A 162 -6.83 8.50 4.84
CA PHE A 162 -6.37 9.00 6.12
C PHE A 162 -7.31 8.63 7.27
N MET A 163 -8.62 8.67 7.04
CA MET A 163 -9.62 8.28 8.04
C MET A 163 -9.49 6.82 8.46
N THR A 164 -9.27 5.91 7.51
CA THR A 164 -9.09 4.48 7.82
C THR A 164 -7.88 4.25 8.70
N LEU A 165 -6.73 4.82 8.33
CA LEU A 165 -5.47 4.63 9.04
C LEU A 165 -5.42 5.30 10.42
N ILE A 166 -5.86 6.56 10.52
CA ILE A 166 -5.67 7.38 11.72
C ILE A 166 -6.81 7.18 12.73
N ILE A 167 -8.05 6.96 12.25
CA ILE A 167 -9.25 7.00 13.11
C ILE A 167 -9.93 5.64 13.18
N LEU A 168 -10.29 5.02 12.05
CA LEU A 168 -11.11 3.80 12.08
C LEU A 168 -10.35 2.59 12.63
N LEU A 169 -9.06 2.41 12.29
CA LEU A 169 -8.26 1.32 12.84
C LEU A 169 -8.13 1.35 14.38
N PRO A 170 -7.74 2.47 15.03
CA PRO A 170 -7.67 2.51 16.49
C PRO A 170 -9.05 2.37 17.14
N LEU A 171 -10.09 3.01 16.58
CA LEU A 171 -11.45 2.89 17.14
C LEU A 171 -11.97 1.46 17.10
N THR A 172 -11.86 0.79 15.96
CA THR A 172 -12.30 -0.62 15.84
C THR A 172 -11.48 -1.54 16.71
N SER A 173 -10.18 -1.30 16.86
CA SER A 173 -9.36 -2.08 17.80
C SER A 173 -9.82 -1.93 19.25
N ASN A 174 -10.18 -0.72 19.68
CA ASN A 174 -10.73 -0.50 21.02
C ASN A 174 -12.11 -1.12 21.22
N MET A 175 -12.94 -1.15 20.17
CA MET A 175 -14.23 -1.82 20.21
C MET A 175 -14.05 -3.35 20.31
N GLU A 176 -13.18 -3.93 19.49
CA GLU A 176 -12.89 -5.37 19.53
C GLU A 176 -12.35 -5.81 20.89
N ASN A 177 -11.44 -5.03 21.51
CA ASN A 177 -10.93 -5.30 22.86
C ASN A 177 -12.01 -5.33 23.95
N LYS A 178 -13.19 -4.74 23.73
CA LYS A 178 -14.30 -4.77 24.70
C LYS A 178 -15.26 -5.93 24.45
N ILE A 179 -15.34 -6.39 23.20
CA ILE A 179 -16.25 -7.46 22.78
C ILE A 179 -15.59 -8.82 22.97
N MET A 180 -14.26 -8.89 22.83
CA MET A 180 -13.41 -10.07 22.94
C MET A 180 -12.53 -10.00 24.18
#